data_AF-A0A139CUD4-F1
#
_entry.id   AF-A0A139CUD4-F1
#
_cell.length_a   1.000
_cell.length_b   1.000
_cell.length_c   1.000
_cell.angle_alpha   90.00
_cell.angle_beta   90.00
_cell.angle_gamma   90.00
#
_symmetry.space_group_name_H-M   'P 1'
#
loop_
_entity.id
_entity.type
_entity.pdbx_description
1 polymer ?
#
loop_
_entity_poly.entity_id
_entity_poly.type
_entity_poly.pdbx_seq_one_letter_code
_entity_poly.pdbx_strand_id
1 'polypeptide(L)'
;MSVDDDIRVSLSRDLTLFDITMIGIAGMIGAGIFALTGIATGIAGPAVLLAFLLNGIIATFTGLAYAELGSAIPEAGGSYLWVKET
;
A
#
# COMPACT_ATOMS: atom_id res chain seq x y z
N MET A 1 -9.76 1.76 48.67
CA MET A 1 -8.76 0.98 47.93
C MET A 1 -9.14 1.08 46.46
N SER A 2 -8.63 2.11 45.78
CA SER A 2 -8.90 2.40 44.38
C SER A 2 -8.06 1.47 43.51
N VAL A 3 -8.73 0.55 42.81
CA VAL A 3 -8.12 -0.38 41.87
C VAL A 3 -7.63 0.41 40.66
N ASP A 4 -6.32 0.35 40.47
CA ASP A 4 -5.49 0.47 39.25
C ASP A 4 -5.91 1.42 38.12
N ASP A 5 -4.97 2.31 37.79
CA ASP A 5 -4.93 3.09 36.56
C ASP A 5 -5.19 2.22 35.32
N ASP A 6 -6.02 2.76 34.44
CA ASP A 6 -6.39 2.26 33.11
C ASP A 6 -5.11 2.11 32.25
N ILE A 7 -4.45 0.94 32.24
CA ILE A 7 -3.26 0.67 31.40
C ILE A 7 -3.68 0.74 29.92
N ARG A 8 -3.55 1.93 29.32
CA ARG A 8 -3.82 2.15 27.89
C ARG A 8 -2.63 1.70 27.05
N VAL A 9 -2.69 0.47 26.55
CA VAL A 9 -1.75 -0.02 25.54
C VAL A 9 -1.99 0.74 24.24
N SER A 10 -0.99 1.50 23.80
CA SER A 10 -1.01 2.25 22.53
C SER A 10 0.14 1.81 21.64
N LEU A 11 -0.06 1.86 20.32
CA LEU A 11 0.99 1.57 19.35
C LEU A 11 2.02 2.69 19.32
N SER A 12 3.30 2.32 19.38
CA SER A 12 4.38 3.29 19.19
C SER A 12 4.43 3.75 17.73
N ARG A 13 4.66 5.05 17.51
CA ARG A 13 4.73 5.66 16.18
C ARG A 13 6.18 5.75 15.70
N ASP A 14 6.80 4.58 15.51
CA ASP A 14 8.23 4.48 15.17
C ASP A 14 8.51 4.32 13.68
N LEU A 15 7.48 4.06 12.87
CA LEU A 15 7.66 3.81 11.44
C LEU A 15 8.04 5.09 10.69
N THR A 16 9.22 5.07 10.08
CA THR A 16 9.68 6.15 9.21
C THR A 16 9.14 6.00 7.79
N LEU A 17 9.30 7.03 6.96
CA LEU A 17 8.95 6.96 5.54
C LEU A 17 9.65 5.79 4.83
N PHE A 18 10.90 5.53 5.18
CA PHE A 18 11.66 4.42 4.59
C PHE A 18 11.06 3.06 4.97
N ASP A 19 10.69 2.88 6.23
CA ASP A 19 10.10 1.63 6.71
C ASP A 19 8.77 1.35 5.99
N ILE A 20 7.90 2.37 5.92
CA ILE A 20 6.56 2.24 5.31
C ILE A 20 6.67 2.01 3.80
N THR A 21 7.57 2.70 3.12
CA THR A 21 7.79 2.48 1.68
C THR A 21 8.35 1.09 1.39
N MET A 22 9.26 0.58 2.23
CA MET A 22 9.79 -0.78 2.09
C MET A 22 8.71 -1.85 2.35
N ILE A 23 7.80 -1.63 3.31
CA ILE A 23 6.64 -2.50 3.51
C ILE A 23 5.81 -2.61 2.23
N GLY A 24 5.53 -1.48 1.57
CA GLY A 24 4.80 -1.45 0.30
C GLY A 24 5.54 -2.18 -0.83
N ILE A 25 6.85 -1.92 -1.00
CA ILE A 25 7.70 -2.56 -2.02
C ILE A 25 7.74 -4.08 -1.83
N ALA A 26 7.95 -4.54 -0.59
CA ALA A 26 7.99 -5.97 -0.28
C ALA A 26 6.67 -6.68 -0.67
N GLY A 27 5.52 -6.06 -0.39
CA GLY A 27 4.22 -6.57 -0.79
C GLY A 27 4.04 -6.66 -2.32
N MET A 28 4.44 -5.61 -3.04
CA MET A 28 4.35 -5.56 -4.51
C MET A 28 5.24 -6.61 -5.18
N ILE A 29 6.48 -6.79 -4.70
CA ILE A 29 7.41 -7.79 -5.24
C ILE A 29 6.89 -9.21 -4.96
N GLY A 30 6.45 -9.47 -3.72
CA GLY A 30 5.95 -10.79 -3.30
C GLY A 30 4.77 -11.27 -4.13
N ALA A 31 3.70 -10.48 -4.18
CA ALA A 31 2.49 -10.86 -4.91
C ALA A 31 2.61 -10.65 -6.43
N GLY A 32 3.17 -9.53 -6.87
CA GLY A 32 3.23 -9.20 -8.31
C GLY A 32 4.27 -10.02 -9.05
N ILE A 33 5.53 -9.88 -8.67
CA ILE A 33 6.64 -10.45 -9.45
C ILE A 33 6.70 -11.97 -9.31
N PHE A 34 6.63 -12.51 -8.09
CA PHE A 34 6.80 -13.95 -7.91
C PHE A 34 5.53 -14.75 -8.19
N ALA A 35 4.33 -14.21 -7.94
CA ALA A 35 3.09 -14.97 -8.17
C ALA A 35 2.48 -14.75 -9.57
N LEU A 36 2.55 -13.54 -10.14
CA LEU A 36 1.79 -13.20 -11.35
C LEU A 36 2.62 -13.11 -12.64
N THR A 37 3.95 -13.00 -12.57
CA THR A 37 4.79 -12.84 -13.79
C THR A 37 4.64 -13.99 -14.78
N GLY A 38 4.55 -15.23 -14.30
CA GLY A 38 4.39 -16.40 -15.17
C GLY A 38 3.06 -16.35 -15.95
N ILE A 39 1.97 -16.00 -15.27
CA ILE A 39 0.65 -15.85 -15.89
C ILE A 39 0.67 -14.68 -16.89
N ALA A 40 1.24 -13.54 -16.49
CA ALA A 40 1.37 -12.37 -17.36
C ALA A 40 2.19 -12.68 -18.62
N THR A 41 3.27 -13.46 -18.49
CA THR A 41 4.10 -13.90 -19.62
C THR A 41 3.34 -14.87 -20.52
N GLY A 42 2.51 -15.76 -19.97
CA GLY A 42 1.66 -16.65 -20.77
C GLY A 42 0.63 -15.91 -21.62
N ILE A 43 0.13 -14.76 -21.15
CA ILE A 43 -0.87 -13.94 -21.86
C ILE A 43 -0.20 -12.95 -22.83
N ALA A 44 0.80 -12.19 -22.37
CA ALA A 44 1.43 -11.12 -23.13
C ALA A 44 2.63 -11.58 -23.98
N GLY A 45 3.17 -12.77 -23.69
CA GLY A 45 4.34 -13.30 -24.38
C GLY A 45 5.57 -12.38 -24.25
N PRO A 46 6.35 -12.18 -25.31
CA PRO A 46 7.53 -11.31 -25.31
C PRO A 46 7.21 -9.84 -24.96
N ALA A 47 5.97 -9.39 -25.13
CA ALA A 47 5.54 -8.03 -24.84
C ALA A 47 5.24 -7.78 -23.35
N VAL A 48 5.45 -8.77 -22.46
CA VAL A 48 5.17 -8.64 -21.02
C VAL A 48 5.88 -7.44 -20.37
N LEU A 49 7.10 -7.10 -20.81
CA LEU A 49 7.82 -5.92 -20.31
C LEU A 49 7.10 -4.61 -20.67
N LEU A 50 6.53 -4.51 -21.87
CA LEU A 50 5.75 -3.34 -22.28
C LEU A 50 4.45 -3.24 -21.48
N ALA A 51 3.81 -4.39 -21.21
CA ALA A 51 2.61 -4.45 -20.37
C ALA A 51 2.90 -3.99 -18.93
N PHE A 52 4.03 -4.43 -18.34
CA PHE A 52 4.46 -3.97 -17.02
C PHE A 52 4.79 -2.48 -16.99
N LEU A 53 5.45 -1.95 -18.02
CA LEU A 53 5.75 -0.53 -18.11
C LEU A 53 4.48 0.32 -18.16
N LEU A 54 3.51 -0.06 -19.00
CA LEU A 54 2.22 0.62 -19.08
C LEU A 54 1.46 0.53 -17.75
N ASN A 55 1.46 -0.65 -17.12
CA ASN A 55 0.87 -0.82 -15.78
C ASN A 55 1.52 0.08 -14.74
N GLY A 56 2.85 0.26 -14.77
CA GLY A 56 3.58 1.16 -13.87
C GLY A 56 3.14 2.62 -14.01
N ILE A 57 2.88 3.08 -15.24
CA ILE A 57 2.35 4.42 -15.49
C ILE A 57 0.95 4.57 -14.87
N ILE A 58 0.05 3.61 -15.11
CA ILE A 58 -1.31 3.61 -14.54
C ILE A 58 -1.25 3.58 -13.01
N ALA A 59 -0.45 2.68 -12.44
CA ALA A 59 -0.28 2.53 -11.00
C ALA A 59 0.29 3.80 -10.36
N THR A 60 1.12 4.58 -11.07
CA THR A 60 1.63 5.86 -10.57
C THR A 60 0.50 6.87 -10.40
N PHE A 61 -0.40 7.00 -11.39
CA PHE A 61 -1.58 7.87 -11.25
C PHE A 61 -2.48 7.44 -10.10
N THR A 62 -2.70 6.13 -9.94
CA THR A 62 -3.42 5.59 -8.78
C THR A 62 -2.70 5.93 -7.47
N GLY A 63 -1.38 5.73 -7.40
CA GLY A 63 -0.57 6.05 -6.23
C GLY A 63 -0.64 7.52 -5.84
N LEU A 64 -0.63 8.44 -6.81
CA LEU A 64 -0.79 9.88 -6.57
C LEU A 64 -2.16 10.23 -5.97
N ALA A 65 -3.24 9.67 -6.51
CA ALA A 65 -4.58 9.88 -5.94
C ALA A 65 -4.68 9.35 -4.50
N TYR A 66 -4.06 8.20 -4.22
CA TYR A 66 -3.99 7.64 -2.87
C TYR A 66 -3.12 8.49 -1.94
N ALA A 67 -2.05 9.10 -2.45
CA ALA A 67 -1.19 10.01 -1.70
C ALA A 67 -1.94 11.30 -1.31
N GLU A 68 -2.73 11.87 -2.23
CA GLU A 68 -3.59 13.03 -1.94
C GLU A 68 -4.58 12.70 -0.81
N LEU A 69 -5.33 11.59 -0.95
CA LEU A 69 -6.29 11.15 0.07
C LEU A 69 -5.63 10.85 1.42
N GLY A 70 -4.51 10.13 1.43
CA GLY A 70 -3.77 9.81 2.65
C GLY A 70 -3.17 11.04 3.33
N SER A 71 -2.83 12.08 2.57
CA SER A 71 -2.37 13.37 3.12
C SER A 71 -3.53 14.21 3.69
N ALA A 72 -4.72 14.10 3.09
CA ALA A 72 -5.92 14.82 3.53
C ALA A 72 -6.58 14.19 4.76
N ILE A 73 -6.58 12.85 4.84
CA ILE A 73 -7.23 12.06 5.92
C ILE A 73 -6.16 11.17 6.58
N PRO A 74 -5.34 11.71 7.50
CA PRO A 74 -4.16 11.03 8.08
C PRO A 74 -4.53 10.07 9.22
N GLU A 75 -5.55 9.24 9.00
CA GLU A 75 -6.12 8.32 9.97
C GLU A 75 -5.95 6.86 9.50
N ALA A 76 -5.86 5.94 10.47
CA ALA A 76 -5.74 4.53 10.15
C ALA A 76 -7.09 3.98 9.68
N GLY A 77 -7.15 3.48 8.44
CA GLY A 77 -8.37 2.91 7.86
C GLY A 77 -8.36 2.77 6.34
N GLY A 78 -7.44 3.46 5.65
CA GLY A 78 -7.25 3.34 4.20
C GLY A 78 -8.51 3.68 3.42
N SER A 79 -8.72 2.97 2.30
CA SER A 79 -9.84 3.24 1.38
C SER A 79 -11.22 3.15 2.02
N TYR A 80 -11.43 2.27 3.00
CA TYR A 80 -12.69 2.18 3.73
C TYR A 80 -13.02 3.50 4.45
N LEU A 81 -12.02 4.06 5.12
CA LEU A 81 -12.17 5.32 5.83
C LEU A 81 -12.35 6.49 4.86
N TRP A 82 -11.57 6.53 3.77
CA TRP A 82 -11.69 7.60 2.79
C TRP A 82 -13.10 7.68 2.18
N VAL A 83 -13.72 6.54 1.89
CA VAL A 83 -15.10 6.49 1.37
C VAL A 83 -16.13 6.85 2.44
N LYS A 84 -15.86 6.55 3.71
CA LYS A 84 -16.76 6.91 4.82
C LYS A 84 -16.76 8.42 5.09
N GLU A 85 -15.60 9.07 4.93
CA GLU A 85 -15.42 10.49 5.27
C GLU A 85 -15.60 11.45 4.07
N THR A 86 -15.80 10.91 2.86
CA THR A 86 -16.12 11.68 1.63
C THR A 86 -17.63 11.70 1.38
#